data_AF-A0A9D8WUA5-F1
#
_entry.id   AF-A0A9D8WUA5-F1
#
_cell.length_a   1.000
_cell.length_b   1.000
_cell.length_c   1.000
_cell.angle_alpha   90.00
_cell.angle_beta   90.00
_cell.angle_gamma   90.00
#
_symmetry.space_group_name_H-M   'P 1'
#
loop_
_entity.id
_entity.type
_entity.pdbx_description
1 polymer ?
#
loop_
_entity_poly.entity_id
_entity_poly.type
_entity_poly.pdbx_seq_one_letter_code
_entity_poly.pdbx_strand_id
1 'polypeptide(L)'
;QHYAESKGFSGSVALIDCTQLDALAAAMKKVNAAAKKDFNLSEVQAYEGHRDHIFFDMGDYVNKSCDESSAAMAFRQQLNRTIKSKYTLDKFYSNYGYVSGYHSIDTEAYTGLTTSAPSEVYTTDYKQTAWYRATN
;
A
#
# COMPACT_ATOMS: atom_id res chain seq x y z
N GLN A 1 -5.52 -21.22 -6.81
CA GLN A 1 -4.41 -21.33 -7.77
C GLN A 1 -4.83 -21.09 -9.23
N HIS A 2 -5.99 -20.47 -9.51
CA HIS A 2 -6.54 -20.32 -10.86
C HIS A 2 -5.67 -19.46 -11.81
N TYR A 3 -5.12 -18.35 -11.33
CA TYR A 3 -4.28 -17.44 -12.14
C TYR A 3 -2.88 -17.97 -12.43
N ALA A 4 -2.36 -18.89 -11.61
CA ALA A 4 -1.04 -19.48 -11.80
C ALA A 4 -1.03 -20.58 -12.88
N GLU A 5 -2.16 -21.27 -13.08
CA GLU A 5 -2.20 -22.51 -13.88
C GLU A 5 -2.88 -22.35 -15.26
N SER A 6 -3.76 -21.36 -15.43
CA SER A 6 -4.60 -21.27 -16.65
C SER A 6 -4.19 -20.19 -17.64
N LYS A 7 -3.38 -19.19 -17.25
CA LYS A 7 -3.04 -18.06 -18.12
C LYS A 7 -1.60 -17.57 -18.05
N GLY A 8 -0.88 -17.71 -16.92
CA GLY A 8 0.30 -16.88 -16.66
C GLY A 8 -0.12 -15.39 -16.68
N PHE A 9 0.21 -14.54 -15.75
CA PHE A 9 1.56 -14.01 -15.57
C PHE A 9 1.43 -12.80 -14.64
N SER A 10 0.40 -12.70 -13.78
CA SER A 10 0.22 -11.52 -12.92
C SER A 10 -0.97 -11.64 -11.98
N GLY A 11 -0.89 -11.01 -10.81
CA GLY A 11 -2.07 -10.76 -9.98
C GLY A 11 -1.76 -10.77 -8.49
N SER A 12 -2.58 -10.04 -7.75
CA SER A 12 -2.49 -9.92 -6.29
C SER A 12 -3.88 -9.95 -5.69
N VAL A 13 -4.00 -10.55 -4.52
CA VAL A 13 -5.26 -10.64 -3.77
C VAL A 13 -4.97 -10.58 -2.27
N ALA A 14 -5.86 -9.96 -1.50
CA ALA A 14 -5.81 -9.93 -0.05
C ALA A 14 -7.23 -10.02 0.53
N LEU A 15 -7.34 -10.68 1.68
CA LEU A 15 -8.55 -10.73 2.50
C LEU A 15 -8.37 -9.77 3.68
N ILE A 16 -9.21 -8.74 3.72
CA ILE A 16 -9.17 -7.67 4.72
C ILE A 16 -10.29 -7.90 5.76
N ASP A 17 -9.92 -7.89 7.04
CA ASP A 17 -10.87 -7.88 8.14
C ASP A 17 -11.31 -6.44 8.45
N CYS A 18 -12.49 -6.06 7.97
CA CYS A 18 -13.01 -4.71 8.15
C CYS A 18 -13.26 -4.34 9.62
N THR A 19 -13.39 -5.32 10.53
CA THR A 19 -13.53 -5.05 11.97
C THR A 19 -12.25 -4.47 12.58
N GLN A 20 -11.12 -4.58 11.87
CA GLN A 20 -9.82 -4.07 12.30
C GLN A 20 -9.49 -2.67 11.75
N LEU A 21 -10.32 -2.10 10.87
CA LEU A 21 -10.00 -0.85 10.16
C LEU A 21 -9.93 0.37 11.08
N ASP A 22 -10.77 0.46 12.12
CA ASP A 22 -10.71 1.56 13.09
C ASP A 22 -9.39 1.54 13.87
N ALA A 23 -8.97 0.34 14.30
CA ALA A 23 -7.70 0.17 14.98
C ALA A 23 -6.51 0.45 14.03
N LEU A 24 -6.60 0.05 12.76
CA LEU A 24 -5.59 0.37 11.75
C LEU A 24 -5.50 1.89 11.50
N ALA A 25 -6.64 2.58 11.40
CA ALA A 25 -6.68 4.04 11.27
C ALA A 25 -6.05 4.73 12.48
N ALA A 26 -6.35 4.27 13.70
CA ALA A 26 -5.73 4.79 14.91
C ALA A 26 -4.21 4.58 14.94
N ALA A 27 -3.71 3.46 14.43
CA ALA A 27 -2.27 3.21 14.30
C ALA A 27 -1.64 4.10 13.21
N MET A 28 -2.29 4.24 12.05
CA MET A 28 -1.84 5.12 10.97
C MET A 28 -1.83 6.59 11.41
N LYS A 29 -2.78 7.02 12.25
CA LYS A 29 -2.77 8.37 12.84
C LYS A 29 -1.50 8.67 13.61
N LYS A 30 -1.00 7.70 14.39
CA LYS A 30 0.28 7.83 15.10
C LYS A 30 1.45 7.90 14.13
N VAL A 31 1.40 7.13 13.04
CA VAL A 31 2.42 7.17 11.97
C VAL A 31 2.44 8.53 11.27
N ASN A 32 1.28 9.12 10.97
CA ASN A 32 1.18 10.43 10.33
C ASN A 32 1.64 11.58 11.23
N ALA A 33 1.45 11.45 12.55
CA ALA A 33 1.95 12.42 13.54
C ALA A 33 3.44 12.26 13.87
N ALA A 34 4.06 11.13 13.54
CA ALA A 34 5.47 10.88 13.79
C ALA A 34 6.37 11.62 12.78
N ALA A 35 7.58 11.96 13.21
CA ALA A 35 8.60 12.50 12.31
C ALA A 35 8.88 11.50 11.17
N LYS A 36 8.89 12.00 9.94
CA LYS A 36 9.21 11.22 8.75
C LYS A 36 10.71 11.31 8.48
N LYS A 37 11.29 10.21 8.01
CA LYS A 37 12.64 10.23 7.40
C LYS A 37 12.51 10.61 5.93
N ASP A 38 13.56 11.21 5.38
CA ASP A 38 13.66 11.39 3.93
C ASP A 38 13.72 10.02 3.25
N PHE A 39 12.94 9.85 2.19
CA PHE A 39 12.88 8.62 1.42
C PHE A 39 12.62 8.94 -0.04
N ASN A 40 13.04 8.04 -0.93
CA ASN A 40 12.73 8.15 -2.34
C ASN A 40 11.37 7.52 -2.64
N LEU A 41 10.40 8.33 -3.06
CA LEU A 41 9.05 7.85 -3.38
C LEU A 41 9.06 6.79 -4.51
N SER A 42 10.00 6.86 -5.45
CA SER A 42 10.10 5.89 -6.55
C SER A 42 10.50 4.49 -6.08
N GLU A 43 10.96 4.34 -4.85
CA GLU A 43 11.31 3.03 -4.26
C GLU A 43 10.11 2.40 -3.55
N VAL A 44 9.02 3.15 -3.31
CA VAL A 44 7.80 2.59 -2.75
C VAL A 44 7.09 1.78 -3.82
N GLN A 45 6.79 0.51 -3.54
CA GLN A 45 6.08 -0.36 -4.48
C GLN A 45 4.73 0.27 -4.88
N ALA A 46 4.50 0.44 -6.18
CA ALA A 46 3.22 0.91 -6.74
C ALA A 46 2.51 -0.21 -7.52
N TYR A 47 1.20 -0.10 -7.69
CA TYR A 47 0.36 -1.14 -8.32
C TYR A 47 -0.46 -0.62 -9.51
N GLU A 48 0.15 0.25 -10.33
CA GLU A 48 -0.40 0.70 -11.61
C GLU A 48 0.74 1.18 -12.55
N GLY A 49 0.44 1.54 -13.80
CA GLY A 49 1.44 1.81 -14.85
C GLY A 49 1.69 3.29 -15.20
N HIS A 50 1.19 4.24 -14.41
CA HIS A 50 1.37 5.69 -14.54
C HIS A 50 2.80 6.09 -14.24
N ARG A 51 3.19 7.26 -14.75
CA ARG A 51 4.48 7.88 -14.43
C ARG A 51 4.46 8.47 -13.01
N ASP A 52 3.37 9.13 -12.66
CA ASP A 52 3.14 9.69 -11.33
C ASP A 52 2.16 8.77 -10.61
N HIS A 53 2.68 8.03 -9.63
CA HIS A 53 1.96 6.90 -9.07
C HIS A 53 0.83 7.29 -8.11
N ILE A 54 -0.26 6.50 -8.11
CA ILE A 54 -1.45 6.75 -7.27
C ILE A 54 -1.62 5.69 -6.18
N PHE A 55 -1.39 4.41 -6.50
CA PHE A 55 -1.65 3.29 -5.59
C PHE A 55 -0.32 2.68 -5.13
N PHE A 56 0.13 3.12 -3.96
CA PHE A 56 1.35 2.61 -3.33
C PHE A 56 1.03 1.54 -2.31
N ASP A 57 1.93 0.61 -2.06
CA ASP A 57 1.84 -0.34 -0.96
C ASP A 57 1.86 0.41 0.39
N MET A 58 0.83 0.19 1.21
CA MET A 58 0.67 0.93 2.46
C MET A 58 1.76 0.59 3.48
N GLY A 59 2.12 -0.68 3.60
CA GLY A 59 3.15 -1.12 4.53
C GLY A 59 4.54 -0.67 4.08
N ASP A 60 4.84 -0.80 2.79
CA ASP A 60 6.11 -0.36 2.23
C ASP A 60 6.30 1.15 2.38
N TYR A 61 5.25 1.94 2.13
CA TYR A 61 5.26 3.39 2.39
C TYR A 61 5.59 3.71 3.86
N VAL A 62 5.00 3.00 4.82
CA VAL A 62 5.28 3.23 6.25
C VAL A 62 6.71 2.83 6.60
N ASN A 63 7.21 1.70 6.11
CA ASN A 63 8.59 1.26 6.33
C ASN A 63 9.58 2.29 5.75
N LYS A 64 9.37 2.74 4.51
CA LYS A 64 10.25 3.72 3.87
C LYS A 64 10.15 5.11 4.49
N SER A 65 9.01 5.52 5.04
CA SER A 65 8.84 6.87 5.60
C SER A 65 9.10 6.97 7.11
N CYS A 66 9.06 5.87 7.88
CA CYS A 66 9.04 5.95 9.35
C CYS A 66 9.53 4.69 10.11
N ASP A 67 10.35 3.82 9.47
CA ASP A 67 10.71 2.45 9.93
C ASP A 67 11.03 2.25 11.42
N GLU A 68 11.81 3.17 12.00
CA GLU A 68 12.41 3.05 13.34
C GLU A 68 11.51 3.56 14.47
N SER A 69 10.31 4.04 14.15
CA SER A 69 9.40 4.56 15.16
C SER A 69 8.58 3.46 15.83
N SER A 70 8.28 3.64 17.11
CA SER A 70 7.29 2.82 17.82
C SER A 70 5.91 2.88 17.15
N ALA A 71 5.60 3.99 16.47
CA ALA A 71 4.40 4.14 15.67
C ALA A 71 4.38 3.19 14.46
N ALA A 72 5.47 3.07 13.71
CA ALA A 72 5.59 2.13 12.59
C ALA A 72 5.50 0.68 13.05
N MET A 73 6.14 0.33 14.17
CA MET A 73 5.99 -1.00 14.78
C MET A 73 4.53 -1.33 15.15
N ALA A 74 3.84 -0.41 15.82
CA ALA A 74 2.43 -0.60 16.20
C ALA A 74 1.53 -0.71 14.95
N PHE A 75 1.80 0.10 13.93
CA PHE A 75 1.11 0.02 12.65
C PHE A 75 1.32 -1.34 11.97
N ARG A 76 2.56 -1.85 11.86
CA ARG A 76 2.85 -3.16 11.28
C ARG A 76 2.09 -4.29 11.99
N GLN A 77 2.08 -4.25 13.32
CA GLN A 77 1.34 -5.24 14.11
C GLN A 77 -0.17 -5.18 13.83
N GLN A 78 -0.74 -3.99 13.71
CA GLN A 78 -2.16 -3.83 13.41
C GLN A 78 -2.50 -4.17 11.96
N LEU A 79 -1.63 -3.85 11.01
CA LEU A 79 -1.77 -4.24 9.61
C LEU A 79 -1.82 -5.77 9.48
N ASN A 80 -0.94 -6.49 10.19
CA ASN A 80 -0.95 -7.96 10.22
C ASN A 80 -2.24 -8.57 10.81
N ARG A 81 -2.95 -7.86 11.71
CA ARG A 81 -4.28 -8.29 12.18
C ARG A 81 -5.37 -8.01 11.13
N THR A 82 -5.21 -6.92 10.40
CA THR A 82 -6.17 -6.45 9.40
C THR A 82 -6.13 -7.30 8.13
N ILE A 83 -4.96 -7.80 7.74
CA ILE A 83 -4.79 -8.68 6.58
C ILE A 83 -4.86 -10.15 7.04
N LYS A 84 -6.00 -10.79 6.81
CA LYS A 84 -6.22 -12.20 7.20
C LYS A 84 -5.45 -13.19 6.33
N SER A 85 -5.30 -12.85 5.06
CA SER A 85 -4.56 -13.63 4.08
C SER A 85 -4.19 -12.72 2.92
N LYS A 86 -3.06 -12.97 2.29
CA LYS A 86 -2.61 -12.26 1.09
C LYS A 86 -1.85 -13.23 0.19
N TYR A 87 -1.96 -13.03 -1.11
CA TYR A 87 -1.21 -13.76 -2.12
C TYR A 87 -0.89 -12.83 -3.28
N THR A 88 0.32 -12.93 -3.81
CA THR A 88 0.71 -12.20 -5.00
C THR A 88 1.62 -13.06 -5.86
N LEU A 89 1.56 -12.83 -7.17
CA LEU A 89 2.63 -13.18 -8.09
C LEU A 89 3.68 -12.05 -8.09
N ASP A 90 4.81 -12.28 -8.73
CA ASP A 90 5.95 -11.36 -8.87
C ASP A 90 5.70 -10.18 -9.83
N LYS A 91 4.47 -10.06 -10.34
CA LYS A 91 4.06 -8.99 -11.26
C LYS A 91 2.55 -8.77 -11.27
N PHE A 92 2.14 -7.58 -11.68
CA PHE A 92 0.77 -7.25 -12.06
C PHE A 92 0.72 -6.83 -13.54
N TYR A 93 -0.46 -6.94 -14.17
CA TYR A 93 -0.70 -6.34 -15.47
C TYR A 93 -1.48 -5.04 -15.29
N SER A 94 -1.10 -3.99 -16.00
CA SER A 94 -1.91 -2.77 -16.08
C SER A 94 -2.06 -2.34 -17.54
N ASN A 95 -3.30 -2.11 -17.97
CA ASN A 95 -3.61 -1.36 -19.18
C ASN A 95 -3.92 0.12 -18.87
N TYR A 96 -3.78 0.51 -17.60
CA TYR A 96 -4.05 1.83 -17.07
C TYR A 96 -2.71 2.48 -16.68
N GLY A 97 -2.27 3.49 -17.43
CA GLY A 97 -0.99 4.15 -17.17
C GLY A 97 -0.27 4.70 -18.40
N TYR A 98 0.97 5.12 -18.17
CA TYR A 98 1.93 5.57 -19.19
C TYR A 98 2.46 4.38 -20.02
N VAL A 99 2.71 3.24 -19.38
CA VAL A 99 3.10 1.99 -20.05
C VAL A 99 2.07 0.91 -19.76
N SER A 100 1.40 0.44 -20.82
CA SER A 100 0.56 -0.76 -20.76
C SER A 100 1.44 -2.00 -20.78
N GLY A 101 1.20 -2.95 -19.87
CA GLY A 101 2.01 -4.17 -19.80
C GLY A 101 2.11 -4.77 -18.40
N TYR A 102 3.07 -5.67 -18.25
CA TYR A 102 3.42 -6.27 -16.97
C TYR A 102 4.41 -5.39 -16.21
N HIS A 103 4.16 -5.24 -14.92
CA HIS A 103 4.95 -4.46 -13.98
C HIS A 103 5.32 -5.35 -12.79
N SER A 104 6.54 -5.20 -12.27
CA SER A 104 7.03 -6.04 -11.19
C SER A 104 6.35 -5.76 -9.85
N ILE A 105 6.23 -6.81 -9.04
CA ILE A 105 5.89 -6.72 -7.62
C ILE A 105 7.06 -7.27 -6.84
N ASP A 106 7.63 -6.46 -5.96
CA ASP A 106 8.43 -6.97 -4.86
C ASP A 106 7.50 -7.76 -3.90
N THR A 107 7.63 -9.08 -3.97
CA THR A 107 6.80 -9.99 -3.15
C THR A 107 7.08 -9.87 -1.66
N GLU A 108 8.23 -9.34 -1.26
CA GLU A 108 8.57 -9.07 0.15
C GLU A 108 7.92 -7.77 0.64
N ALA A 109 7.80 -6.77 -0.25
CA ALA A 109 7.12 -5.51 0.04
C ALA A 109 5.58 -5.62 0.03
N TYR A 110 5.01 -6.60 -0.70
CA TYR A 110 3.55 -6.73 -0.84
C TYR A 110 2.84 -6.93 0.50
N THR A 111 2.11 -5.91 0.97
CA THR A 111 1.33 -5.98 2.22
C THR A 111 -0.14 -6.28 2.00
N GLY A 112 -0.64 -6.21 0.78
CA GLY A 112 -2.03 -6.52 0.44
C GLY A 112 -3.02 -5.36 0.61
N LEU A 113 -2.53 -4.18 0.96
CA LEU A 113 -3.32 -2.94 1.00
C LEU A 113 -2.56 -1.81 0.34
N THR A 114 -3.27 -1.00 -0.45
CA THR A 114 -2.72 0.20 -1.07
C THR A 114 -3.09 1.45 -0.30
N THR A 115 -2.33 2.52 -0.52
CA THR A 115 -2.60 3.88 -0.05
C THR A 115 -2.23 4.88 -1.14
N SER A 116 -2.95 6.00 -1.17
CA SER A 116 -2.61 7.14 -2.03
C SER A 116 -2.01 8.31 -1.24
N ALA A 117 -1.70 8.11 0.05
CA ALA A 117 -1.15 9.14 0.92
C ALA A 117 0.11 9.84 0.38
N PRO A 118 1.10 9.11 -0.22
CA PRO A 118 2.28 9.76 -0.75
C PRO A 118 2.16 10.15 -2.24
N SER A 119 0.98 9.97 -2.87
CA SER A 119 0.79 10.40 -4.24
C SER A 119 0.82 11.91 -4.35
N GLU A 120 1.47 12.42 -5.40
CA GLU A 120 1.47 13.83 -5.76
C GLU A 120 0.26 14.21 -6.64
N VAL A 121 -0.52 13.22 -7.07
CA VAL A 121 -1.74 13.37 -7.87
C VAL A 121 -2.98 13.18 -6.96
N TYR A 122 -4.08 13.87 -7.27
CA TYR A 122 -5.34 13.82 -6.50
C TYR A 122 -5.20 14.17 -5.00
N THR A 123 -4.20 14.97 -4.63
CA THR A 123 -3.90 15.33 -3.22
C THR A 123 -5.07 16.03 -2.53
N THR A 124 -5.88 16.81 -3.26
CA THR A 124 -7.07 17.48 -2.72
C THR A 124 -8.18 16.48 -2.45
N ASP A 125 -8.41 15.53 -3.36
CA ASP A 125 -9.46 14.51 -3.21
C ASP A 125 -9.11 13.50 -2.11
N TYR A 126 -7.83 13.13 -1.99
CA TYR A 126 -7.35 12.28 -0.90
C TYR A 126 -7.71 12.87 0.47
N LYS A 127 -7.55 14.19 0.66
CA LYS A 127 -7.91 14.89 1.90
C LYS A 127 -9.41 14.88 2.22
N GLN A 128 -10.26 14.62 1.23
CA GLN A 128 -11.71 14.51 1.40
C GLN A 128 -12.16 13.09 1.76
N THR A 129 -11.28 12.10 1.76
CA THR A 129 -11.63 10.72 2.12
C THR A 129 -11.93 10.60 3.62
N ALA A 130 -12.80 9.66 3.99
CA ALA A 130 -13.03 9.33 5.41
C ALA A 130 -11.75 8.79 6.07
N TRP A 131 -10.93 8.06 5.31
CA TRP A 131 -9.64 7.55 5.74
C TRP A 131 -8.68 8.68 6.14
N TYR A 132 -8.54 9.73 5.30
CA TYR A 132 -7.70 10.88 5.64
C TYR A 132 -8.15 11.55 6.95
N ARG A 133 -9.46 11.81 7.10
CA ARG A 133 -10.02 12.40 8.32
C ARG A 133 -9.79 11.54 9.57
N ALA A 134 -9.83 10.22 9.44
CA ALA A 134 -9.60 9.31 10.56
C ALA A 134 -8.11 9.21 10.95
N THR A 135 -7.20 9.53 10.03
CA THR A 135 -5.75 9.31 10.17
C THR A 135 -4.92 10.59 10.28
N ASN A 136 -5.55 11.77 10.28
CA ASN A 136 -4.89 13.06 10.47
C ASN A 136 -5.52 13.85 11.63
#